data_AF-A0A5E4VY67-F1
#
_entry.id   AF-A0A5E4VY67-F1
#
_cell.length_a   1.000
_cell.length_b   1.000
_cell.length_c   1.000
_cell.angle_alpha   90.00
_cell.angle_beta   90.00
_cell.angle_gamma   90.00
#
_symmetry.space_group_name_H-M   'P 1'
#
loop_
_entity.id
_entity.type
_entity.pdbx_description
1 polymer ?
#
loop_
_entity_poly.entity_id
_entity_poly.type
_entity_poly.pdbx_seq_one_letter_code
_entity_poly.pdbx_strand_id
1 'polypeptide(L)'
;MIEAGQFVEAARQHGFTWYTGVPCSFLTPFINYVLQDPTLHYLSAVNEGDAVAIAAGATLGEGHGARAVTMMQNSGLGNAVSPLTSLTWTFRLPQLLIVTWRGQPGITDEPQHALMGPITPAMLDLMEVPWELFPTEPEAIAPALARAVRHMDETGRPYALVMQKGSVAPFPLQPAERPARPAQPAPVSLMRDVAPAELPTRRDALARIIAQTPLEGTVVLASTGFCGRELYALDDRANQLYMVGSMGCVTTLALGLALSRPDLRVVALDGDGAALMRMGAFATLGAYGPSNLVHLLLDNASHDSTGAQATVSPTVSFAGIAAASGYALALEGDTLDVIEALFDAPAARLNDGPRFACLSTRPGTPDGLPRPKVTPEAVKSRLMDHIARRAQASA
;
A
#
# COMPACT_ATOMS: atom_id res chain seq x y z
N MET A 1 -28.89 -10.37 -12.88
CA MET A 1 -27.90 -9.26 -12.83
C MET A 1 -28.35 -8.33 -11.72
N ILE A 2 -27.45 -7.93 -10.83
CA ILE A 2 -27.77 -7.06 -9.70
C ILE A 2 -27.47 -5.59 -10.00
N GLU A 3 -28.05 -4.67 -9.25
CA GLU A 3 -27.64 -3.28 -9.20
C GLU A 3 -26.39 -3.12 -8.32
N ALA A 4 -25.49 -2.18 -8.66
CA ALA A 4 -24.26 -1.96 -7.88
C ALA A 4 -24.56 -1.66 -6.40
N GLY A 5 -25.57 -0.81 -6.13
CA GLY A 5 -25.99 -0.47 -4.78
C GLY A 5 -26.49 -1.65 -3.95
N GLN A 6 -27.11 -2.67 -4.58
CA GLN A 6 -27.56 -3.85 -3.83
C GLN A 6 -26.40 -4.58 -3.16
N PHE A 7 -25.26 -4.68 -3.84
CA PHE A 7 -24.06 -5.30 -3.28
C PHE A 7 -23.31 -4.34 -2.35
N VAL A 8 -23.08 -3.09 -2.77
CA VAL A 8 -22.28 -2.12 -2.00
C VAL A 8 -22.93 -1.84 -0.65
N GLU A 9 -24.24 -1.67 -0.58
CA GLU A 9 -24.95 -1.45 0.69
C GLU A 9 -24.92 -2.68 1.60
N ALA A 10 -25.08 -3.88 1.03
CA ALA A 10 -24.94 -5.11 1.81
C ALA A 10 -23.50 -5.30 2.32
N ALA A 11 -22.49 -4.96 1.51
CA ALA A 11 -21.09 -5.00 1.92
C ALA A 11 -20.81 -3.96 3.03
N ARG A 12 -21.36 -2.76 2.92
CA ARG A 12 -21.24 -1.72 3.97
C ARG A 12 -21.76 -2.20 5.32
N GLN A 13 -22.83 -2.98 5.38
CA GLN A 13 -23.33 -3.57 6.62
C GLN A 13 -22.32 -4.52 7.30
N HIS A 14 -21.38 -5.07 6.52
CA HIS A 14 -20.24 -5.83 7.01
C HIS A 14 -18.97 -4.98 7.20
N GLY A 15 -19.06 -3.65 7.18
CA GLY A 15 -17.94 -2.74 7.40
C GLY A 15 -17.04 -2.53 6.18
N PHE A 16 -17.42 -2.99 4.98
CA PHE A 16 -16.67 -2.69 3.77
C PHE A 16 -16.88 -1.22 3.38
N THR A 17 -15.93 -0.36 3.73
CA THR A 17 -15.97 1.08 3.43
C THR A 17 -14.79 1.54 2.58
N TRP A 18 -13.73 0.74 2.51
CA TRP A 18 -12.55 1.00 1.71
C TRP A 18 -12.57 0.22 0.40
N TYR A 19 -12.35 0.90 -0.71
CA TYR A 19 -12.31 0.33 -2.04
C TYR A 19 -11.06 0.83 -2.76
N THR A 20 -10.33 -0.09 -3.37
CA THR A 20 -9.16 0.27 -4.17
C THR A 20 -8.99 -0.71 -5.31
N GLY A 21 -8.44 -0.26 -6.42
CA GLY A 21 -8.31 -1.12 -7.58
C GLY A 21 -7.79 -0.43 -8.82
N VAL A 22 -7.59 -1.25 -9.85
CA VAL A 22 -7.34 -0.79 -11.22
C VAL A 22 -8.63 -0.99 -12.02
N PRO A 23 -9.14 0.04 -12.74
CA PRO A 23 -10.40 -0.07 -13.45
C PRO A 23 -10.46 -1.19 -14.49
N CYS A 24 -11.61 -1.85 -14.58
CA CYS A 24 -11.97 -2.80 -15.64
C CYS A 24 -13.39 -2.50 -16.11
N SER A 25 -13.72 -2.75 -17.37
CA SER A 25 -15.05 -2.48 -17.92
C SER A 25 -16.19 -3.23 -17.21
N PHE A 26 -15.94 -4.40 -16.62
CA PHE A 26 -16.96 -5.11 -15.84
C PHE A 26 -17.16 -4.49 -14.44
N LEU A 27 -16.14 -3.81 -13.91
CA LEU A 27 -16.20 -3.09 -12.63
C LEU A 27 -16.78 -1.69 -12.77
N THR A 28 -16.91 -1.14 -13.99
CA THR A 28 -17.33 0.25 -14.22
C THR A 28 -18.57 0.64 -13.42
N PRO A 29 -19.68 -0.13 -13.41
CA PRO A 29 -20.85 0.27 -12.63
C PRO A 29 -20.57 0.34 -11.13
N PHE A 30 -19.75 -0.58 -10.64
CA PHE A 30 -19.40 -0.72 -9.24
C PHE A 30 -18.50 0.44 -8.79
N ILE A 31 -17.45 0.73 -9.56
CA ILE A 31 -16.55 1.88 -9.33
C ILE A 31 -17.33 3.19 -9.39
N ASN A 32 -18.22 3.34 -10.38
CA ASN A 32 -19.03 4.56 -10.53
C ASN A 32 -19.96 4.78 -9.33
N TYR A 33 -20.55 3.72 -8.78
CA TYR A 33 -21.38 3.81 -7.57
C TYR A 33 -20.55 4.27 -6.37
N VAL A 34 -19.43 3.58 -6.10
CA VAL A 34 -18.57 3.88 -4.94
C VAL A 34 -18.00 5.30 -5.03
N LEU A 35 -17.56 5.75 -6.22
CA LEU A 35 -17.04 7.10 -6.44
C LEU A 35 -18.06 8.22 -6.11
N GLN A 36 -19.34 7.92 -6.23
CA GLN A 36 -20.42 8.88 -6.02
C GLN A 36 -20.99 8.83 -4.60
N ASP A 37 -20.49 7.94 -3.75
CA ASP A 37 -20.89 7.86 -2.35
C ASP A 37 -19.82 8.51 -1.44
N PRO A 38 -20.09 9.68 -0.85
CA PRO A 38 -19.12 10.40 -0.03
C PRO A 38 -18.82 9.71 1.31
N THR A 39 -19.56 8.65 1.67
CA THR A 39 -19.32 7.87 2.89
C THR A 39 -18.38 6.68 2.66
N LEU A 40 -17.99 6.43 1.40
CA LEU A 40 -17.04 5.39 1.03
C LEU A 40 -15.70 6.01 0.62
N HIS A 41 -14.63 5.23 0.80
CA HIS A 41 -13.31 5.60 0.35
C HIS A 41 -12.98 4.83 -0.93
N TYR A 42 -12.73 5.53 -2.04
CA TYR A 42 -12.23 4.92 -3.27
C TYR A 42 -10.86 5.48 -3.63
N LEU A 43 -9.88 4.59 -3.81
CA LEU A 43 -8.56 4.91 -4.32
C LEU A 43 -8.27 4.16 -5.61
N SER A 44 -8.19 4.89 -6.72
CA SER A 44 -7.72 4.32 -7.99
C SER A 44 -6.22 4.09 -7.91
N ALA A 45 -5.80 2.82 -7.87
CA ALA A 45 -4.40 2.46 -7.90
C ALA A 45 -3.89 2.43 -9.35
N VAL A 46 -2.59 2.64 -9.54
CA VAL A 46 -1.92 2.52 -10.84
C VAL A 46 -1.41 1.10 -11.12
N ASN A 47 -1.44 0.22 -10.12
CA ASN A 47 -1.03 -1.18 -10.19
C ASN A 47 -1.87 -2.01 -9.20
N GLU A 48 -2.25 -3.23 -9.57
CA GLU A 48 -3.12 -4.08 -8.75
C GLU A 48 -2.45 -4.54 -7.45
N GLY A 49 -1.13 -4.73 -7.46
CA GLY A 49 -0.39 -5.01 -6.24
C GLY A 49 -0.36 -3.82 -5.27
N ASP A 50 -0.39 -2.59 -5.79
CA ASP A 50 -0.49 -1.39 -4.96
C ASP A 50 -1.89 -1.27 -4.35
N ALA A 51 -2.92 -1.64 -5.11
CA ALA A 51 -4.29 -1.72 -4.59
C ALA A 51 -4.38 -2.69 -3.40
N VAL A 52 -3.76 -3.87 -3.50
CA VAL A 52 -3.67 -4.82 -2.38
C VAL A 52 -2.95 -4.20 -1.17
N ALA A 53 -1.83 -3.52 -1.39
CA ALA A 53 -1.07 -2.90 -0.30
C ALA A 53 -1.84 -1.74 0.36
N ILE A 54 -2.53 -0.89 -0.41
CA ILE A 54 -3.38 0.19 0.10
C ILE A 54 -4.49 -0.37 0.99
N ALA A 55 -5.22 -1.40 0.50
CA ALA A 55 -6.28 -2.06 1.26
C ALA A 55 -5.77 -2.67 2.57
N ALA A 56 -4.61 -3.32 2.52
CA ALA A 56 -3.93 -3.85 3.70
C ALA A 56 -3.55 -2.74 4.70
N GLY A 57 -3.14 -1.58 4.21
CA GLY A 57 -2.77 -0.42 5.02
C GLY A 57 -3.97 0.21 5.73
N ALA A 58 -5.08 0.38 5.01
CA ALA A 58 -6.33 0.84 5.59
C ALA A 58 -6.82 -0.13 6.69
N THR A 59 -6.74 -1.44 6.43
CA THR A 59 -7.10 -2.48 7.42
C THR A 59 -6.22 -2.43 8.67
N LEU A 60 -4.91 -2.14 8.53
CA LEU A 60 -4.02 -1.94 9.68
C LEU A 60 -4.41 -0.73 10.53
N GLY A 61 -4.81 0.37 9.90
CA GLY A 61 -5.15 1.62 10.59
C GLY A 61 -6.53 1.58 11.27
N GLU A 62 -7.53 1.05 10.57
CA GLU A 62 -8.93 0.93 11.02
C GLU A 62 -9.13 -0.16 12.09
N GLY A 63 -8.19 -1.09 12.20
CA GLY A 63 -8.33 -2.21 13.11
C GLY A 63 -9.44 -3.17 12.66
N HIS A 64 -10.30 -3.56 13.60
CA HIS A 64 -11.51 -4.33 13.32
C HIS A 64 -12.72 -3.45 12.91
N GLY A 65 -12.53 -2.13 12.79
CA GLY A 65 -13.62 -1.16 12.57
C GLY A 65 -14.08 -1.05 11.12
N ALA A 66 -13.21 -1.34 10.14
CA ALA A 66 -13.54 -1.29 8.72
C ALA A 66 -12.80 -2.38 7.92
N ARG A 67 -13.37 -2.74 6.77
CA ARG A 67 -12.85 -3.74 5.83
C ARG A 67 -12.62 -3.10 4.47
N ALA A 68 -11.69 -3.68 3.72
CA ALA A 68 -11.33 -3.23 2.40
C ALA A 68 -11.74 -4.22 1.30
N VAL A 69 -12.08 -3.67 0.14
CA VAL A 69 -12.32 -4.39 -1.11
C VAL A 69 -11.25 -4.00 -2.13
N THR A 70 -10.51 -4.98 -2.63
CA THR A 70 -9.58 -4.79 -3.75
C THR A 70 -10.21 -5.27 -5.05
N MET A 71 -10.26 -4.40 -6.05
CA MET A 71 -10.92 -4.68 -7.32
C MET A 71 -9.91 -4.71 -8.47
N MET A 72 -9.98 -5.72 -9.32
CA MET A 72 -9.10 -5.83 -10.47
C MET A 72 -9.70 -6.70 -11.58
N GLN A 73 -9.15 -6.56 -12.78
CA GLN A 73 -9.27 -7.60 -13.79
C GLN A 73 -8.46 -8.84 -13.38
N ASN A 74 -8.88 -10.04 -13.79
CA ASN A 74 -8.11 -11.26 -13.56
C ASN A 74 -6.65 -11.19 -14.03
N SER A 75 -6.32 -10.54 -15.14
CA SER A 75 -4.91 -10.32 -15.55
C SER A 75 -4.09 -9.57 -14.50
N GLY A 76 -4.74 -8.71 -13.71
CA GLY A 76 -4.16 -8.01 -12.58
C GLY A 76 -3.69 -8.92 -11.45
N LEU A 77 -4.20 -10.16 -11.38
CA LEU A 77 -3.67 -11.17 -10.45
C LEU A 77 -2.17 -11.38 -10.64
N GLY A 78 -1.65 -11.27 -11.88
CA GLY A 78 -0.22 -11.36 -12.15
C GLY A 78 0.61 -10.33 -11.37
N ASN A 79 0.14 -9.08 -11.29
CA ASN A 79 0.77 -8.01 -10.51
C ASN A 79 0.52 -8.16 -9.00
N ALA A 80 -0.62 -8.76 -8.63
CA ALA A 80 -1.06 -8.92 -7.26
C ALA A 80 -0.52 -10.18 -6.56
N VAL A 81 0.06 -11.17 -7.27
CA VAL A 81 0.58 -12.41 -6.68
C VAL A 81 1.52 -12.12 -5.51
N SER A 82 2.51 -11.24 -5.72
CA SER A 82 3.52 -10.92 -4.71
C SER A 82 2.89 -10.35 -3.42
N PRO A 83 2.09 -9.27 -3.46
CA PRO A 83 1.45 -8.77 -2.24
C PRO A 83 0.35 -9.66 -1.67
N LEU A 84 -0.36 -10.45 -2.47
CA LEU A 84 -1.32 -11.42 -1.93
C LEU A 84 -0.60 -12.50 -1.10
N THR A 85 0.44 -13.10 -1.64
CA THR A 85 1.15 -14.24 -1.03
C THR A 85 2.16 -13.83 0.05
N SER A 86 2.81 -12.67 -0.08
CA SER A 86 3.93 -12.28 0.80
C SER A 86 3.66 -11.07 1.70
N LEU A 87 2.50 -10.39 1.54
CA LEU A 87 2.00 -9.38 2.47
C LEU A 87 0.71 -9.87 3.13
N THR A 88 -0.39 -10.01 2.40
CA THR A 88 -1.70 -10.27 3.05
C THR A 88 -1.80 -11.66 3.68
N TRP A 89 -1.34 -12.70 3.00
CA TRP A 89 -1.28 -14.06 3.56
C TRP A 89 -0.29 -14.15 4.74
N THR A 90 0.86 -13.48 4.62
CA THR A 90 1.96 -13.54 5.61
C THR A 90 1.62 -12.79 6.89
N PHE A 91 1.04 -11.60 6.78
CA PHE A 91 0.66 -10.76 7.92
C PHE A 91 -0.74 -11.03 8.44
N ARG A 92 -1.54 -11.89 7.79
CA ARG A 92 -2.95 -12.11 8.11
C ARG A 92 -3.77 -10.82 8.04
N LEU A 93 -3.71 -10.17 6.87
CA LEU A 93 -4.48 -8.95 6.56
C LEU A 93 -5.65 -9.31 5.64
N PRO A 94 -6.88 -9.42 6.18
CA PRO A 94 -8.04 -9.82 5.39
C PRO A 94 -8.50 -8.70 4.47
N GLN A 95 -8.97 -9.06 3.29
CA GLN A 95 -9.61 -8.17 2.32
C GLN A 95 -10.48 -8.99 1.35
N LEU A 96 -11.55 -8.37 0.87
CA LEU A 96 -12.36 -8.98 -0.19
C LEU A 96 -11.77 -8.63 -1.55
N LEU A 97 -11.52 -9.63 -2.38
CA LEU A 97 -11.12 -9.42 -3.76
C LEU A 97 -12.36 -9.50 -4.66
N ILE A 98 -12.54 -8.53 -5.55
CA ILE A 98 -13.47 -8.64 -6.67
C ILE A 98 -12.64 -8.71 -7.95
N VAL A 99 -12.62 -9.89 -8.56
CA VAL A 99 -11.77 -10.19 -9.71
C VAL A 99 -12.64 -10.43 -10.92
N THR A 100 -12.55 -9.60 -11.96
CA THR A 100 -13.36 -9.81 -13.17
C THR A 100 -12.83 -10.95 -14.02
N TRP A 101 -13.72 -11.78 -14.55
CA TRP A 101 -13.39 -12.97 -15.33
C TRP A 101 -13.38 -12.67 -16.84
N ARG A 102 -12.37 -11.93 -17.30
CA ARG A 102 -12.13 -11.75 -18.74
C ARG A 102 -11.63 -13.05 -19.36
N GLY A 103 -12.12 -13.37 -20.56
CA GLY A 103 -11.83 -14.63 -21.24
C GLY A 103 -12.45 -15.87 -20.59
N GLN A 104 -13.55 -15.73 -19.84
CA GLN A 104 -14.26 -16.85 -19.24
C GLN A 104 -14.51 -17.97 -20.28
N PRO A 105 -14.22 -19.25 -19.96
CA PRO A 105 -14.47 -20.35 -20.87
C PRO A 105 -15.91 -20.37 -21.41
N GLY A 106 -16.05 -20.53 -22.73
CA GLY A 106 -17.35 -20.51 -23.41
C GLY A 106 -17.87 -19.11 -23.76
N ILE A 107 -17.17 -18.04 -23.36
CA ILE A 107 -17.54 -16.66 -23.68
C ILE A 107 -16.46 -16.04 -24.58
N THR A 108 -16.88 -15.50 -25.73
CA THR A 108 -15.98 -14.76 -26.62
C THR A 108 -15.56 -13.43 -25.98
N ASP A 109 -14.25 -13.16 -25.98
CA ASP A 109 -13.62 -11.96 -25.45
C ASP A 109 -12.37 -11.63 -26.29
N GLU A 110 -11.67 -10.55 -25.95
CA GLU A 110 -10.47 -10.11 -26.66
C GLU A 110 -9.32 -11.14 -26.59
N PRO A 111 -8.48 -11.25 -27.64
CA PRO A 111 -7.45 -12.28 -27.74
C PRO A 111 -6.49 -12.36 -26.55
N GLN A 112 -6.13 -11.22 -25.96
CA GLN A 112 -5.22 -11.17 -24.80
C GLN A 112 -5.79 -11.84 -23.54
N HIS A 113 -7.10 -12.08 -23.48
CA HIS A 113 -7.74 -12.75 -22.34
C HIS A 113 -7.78 -14.29 -22.49
N ALA A 114 -7.43 -14.83 -23.65
CA ALA A 114 -7.65 -16.24 -24.01
C ALA A 114 -6.98 -17.24 -23.05
N LEU A 115 -5.78 -16.93 -22.55
CA LEU A 115 -5.12 -17.75 -21.54
C LEU A 115 -5.57 -17.38 -20.13
N MET A 116 -5.66 -16.09 -19.83
CA MET A 116 -5.93 -15.59 -18.48
C MET A 116 -7.26 -16.08 -17.93
N GLY A 117 -8.29 -16.12 -18.78
CA GLY A 117 -9.62 -16.61 -18.40
C GLY A 117 -9.64 -18.03 -17.84
N PRO A 118 -9.24 -19.07 -18.61
CA PRO A 118 -9.27 -20.46 -18.12
C PRO A 118 -8.35 -20.71 -16.93
N ILE A 119 -7.24 -19.97 -16.77
CA ILE A 119 -6.31 -20.19 -15.64
C ILE A 119 -6.69 -19.43 -14.36
N THR A 120 -7.67 -18.51 -14.41
CA THR A 120 -8.04 -17.66 -13.26
C THR A 120 -8.38 -18.47 -12.00
N PRO A 121 -9.24 -19.50 -12.05
CA PRO A 121 -9.48 -20.40 -10.91
C PRO A 121 -8.20 -21.02 -10.35
N ALA A 122 -7.36 -21.59 -11.22
CA ALA A 122 -6.14 -22.27 -10.81
C ALA A 122 -5.13 -21.32 -10.16
N MET A 123 -5.08 -20.06 -10.59
CA MET A 123 -4.25 -19.04 -9.96
C MET A 123 -4.73 -18.72 -8.54
N LEU A 124 -6.04 -18.56 -8.33
CA LEU A 124 -6.61 -18.31 -7.00
C LEU A 124 -6.38 -19.51 -6.06
N ASP A 125 -6.62 -20.72 -6.56
CA ASP A 125 -6.37 -21.96 -5.82
C ASP A 125 -4.89 -22.09 -5.43
N LEU A 126 -3.98 -21.82 -6.35
CA LEU A 126 -2.53 -21.88 -6.11
C LEU A 126 -2.06 -20.85 -5.07
N MET A 127 -2.68 -19.67 -5.05
CA MET A 127 -2.41 -18.63 -4.04
C MET A 127 -3.09 -18.91 -2.69
N GLU A 128 -3.82 -20.02 -2.55
CA GLU A 128 -4.66 -20.33 -1.39
C GLU A 128 -5.68 -19.23 -1.07
N VAL A 129 -6.28 -18.61 -2.09
CA VAL A 129 -7.35 -17.63 -1.94
C VAL A 129 -8.68 -18.30 -2.28
N PRO A 130 -9.51 -18.66 -1.28
CA PRO A 130 -10.81 -19.24 -1.55
C PRO A 130 -11.65 -18.27 -2.36
N TRP A 131 -12.41 -18.82 -3.30
CA TRP A 131 -13.18 -18.02 -4.22
C TRP A 131 -14.52 -18.66 -4.57
N GLU A 132 -15.47 -17.82 -4.95
CA GLU A 132 -16.71 -18.25 -5.58
C GLU A 132 -17.11 -17.23 -6.66
N LEU A 133 -18.17 -17.55 -7.41
CA LEU A 133 -18.71 -16.60 -8.38
C LEU A 133 -19.32 -15.40 -7.68
N PHE A 134 -19.12 -14.22 -8.26
CA PHE A 134 -19.80 -13.01 -7.81
C PHE A 134 -21.32 -13.16 -7.96
N PRO A 135 -22.12 -12.79 -6.94
CA PRO A 135 -23.56 -12.99 -6.96
C PRO A 135 -24.22 -12.18 -8.08
N THR A 136 -25.11 -12.83 -8.84
CA THR A 136 -25.86 -12.19 -9.94
C THR A 136 -27.33 -11.97 -9.63
N GLU A 137 -27.81 -12.49 -8.51
CA GLU A 137 -29.18 -12.31 -8.01
C GLU A 137 -29.15 -11.67 -6.61
N PRO A 138 -30.09 -10.75 -6.28
CA PRO A 138 -30.06 -10.01 -5.01
C PRO A 138 -30.04 -10.90 -3.76
N GLU A 139 -30.79 -11.99 -3.75
CA GLU A 139 -30.88 -12.95 -2.64
C GLU A 139 -29.57 -13.71 -2.38
N ALA A 140 -28.67 -13.77 -3.37
CA ALA A 140 -27.38 -14.45 -3.24
C ALA A 140 -26.28 -13.56 -2.63
N ILE A 141 -26.50 -12.24 -2.55
CA ILE A 141 -25.51 -11.26 -2.07
C ILE A 141 -25.15 -11.50 -0.61
N ALA A 142 -26.15 -11.46 0.29
CA ALA A 142 -25.91 -11.57 1.72
C ALA A 142 -25.26 -12.92 2.12
N PRO A 143 -25.69 -14.09 1.57
CA PRO A 143 -24.99 -15.35 1.81
C PRO A 143 -23.53 -15.36 1.34
N ALA A 144 -23.22 -14.76 0.20
CA ALA A 144 -21.84 -14.69 -0.32
C ALA A 144 -20.95 -13.82 0.58
N LEU A 145 -21.43 -12.63 0.95
CA LEU A 145 -20.72 -11.75 1.89
C LEU A 145 -20.51 -12.40 3.25
N ALA A 146 -21.52 -13.11 3.78
CA ALA A 146 -21.40 -13.82 5.05
C ALA A 146 -20.33 -14.94 5.00
N ARG A 147 -20.19 -15.66 3.88
CA ARG A 147 -19.11 -16.64 3.69
C ARG A 147 -17.74 -15.97 3.63
N ALA A 148 -17.61 -14.90 2.85
CA ALA A 148 -16.37 -14.16 2.71
C ALA A 148 -15.90 -13.57 4.05
N VAL A 149 -16.79 -12.87 4.76
CA VAL A 149 -16.52 -12.27 6.07
C VAL A 149 -16.14 -13.33 7.09
N ARG A 150 -16.88 -14.44 7.17
CA ARG A 150 -16.53 -15.54 8.08
C ARG A 150 -15.12 -16.06 7.81
N HIS A 151 -14.77 -16.32 6.55
CA HIS A 151 -13.42 -16.78 6.20
C HIS A 151 -12.34 -15.77 6.63
N MET A 152 -12.57 -14.49 6.32
CA MET A 152 -11.65 -13.41 6.67
C MET A 152 -11.47 -13.26 8.17
N ASP A 153 -12.56 -13.34 8.95
CA ASP A 153 -12.51 -13.21 10.41
C ASP A 153 -11.83 -14.44 11.06
N GLU A 154 -12.08 -15.65 10.54
CA GLU A 154 -11.49 -16.89 11.07
C GLU A 154 -10.00 -17.04 10.74
N THR A 155 -9.56 -16.55 9.58
CA THR A 155 -8.22 -16.87 9.05
C THR A 155 -7.30 -15.65 8.92
N GLY A 156 -7.86 -14.44 8.93
CA GLY A 156 -7.18 -13.20 8.57
C GLY A 156 -6.69 -13.16 7.12
N ARG A 157 -7.21 -14.00 6.22
CA ARG A 157 -6.75 -14.09 4.82
C ARG A 157 -7.77 -13.53 3.84
N PRO A 158 -7.34 -13.15 2.61
CA PRO A 158 -8.25 -12.68 1.57
C PRO A 158 -9.28 -13.74 1.12
N TYR A 159 -10.42 -13.27 0.63
CA TYR A 159 -11.45 -14.08 -0.03
C TYR A 159 -11.81 -13.44 -1.38
N ALA A 160 -12.06 -14.21 -2.43
CA ALA A 160 -12.35 -13.68 -3.76
C ALA A 160 -13.78 -13.96 -4.26
N LEU A 161 -14.37 -12.95 -4.88
CA LEU A 161 -15.58 -13.08 -5.70
C LEU A 161 -15.20 -12.82 -7.16
N VAL A 162 -15.38 -13.85 -8.00
CA VAL A 162 -15.02 -13.82 -9.41
C VAL A 162 -16.21 -13.31 -10.23
N MET A 163 -16.09 -12.08 -10.74
CA MET A 163 -17.16 -11.34 -11.41
C MET A 163 -17.24 -11.66 -12.90
N GLN A 164 -18.37 -12.19 -13.33
CA GLN A 164 -18.63 -12.54 -14.73
C GLN A 164 -19.15 -11.33 -15.51
N LYS A 165 -19.09 -11.42 -16.84
CA LYS A 165 -19.66 -10.39 -17.72
C LYS A 165 -21.16 -10.25 -17.44
N GLY A 166 -21.61 -9.03 -17.20
CA GLY A 166 -23.03 -8.76 -16.96
C GLY A 166 -23.53 -9.17 -15.58
N SER A 167 -22.65 -9.38 -14.59
CA SER A 167 -23.07 -9.58 -13.20
C SER A 167 -23.75 -8.35 -12.60
N VAL A 168 -23.32 -7.15 -12.98
CA VAL A 168 -23.81 -5.86 -12.44
C VAL A 168 -24.39 -4.98 -13.54
N ALA A 169 -25.56 -4.38 -13.26
CA ALA A 169 -26.26 -3.47 -14.16
C ALA A 169 -25.48 -2.18 -14.40
N PRO A 170 -25.60 -1.57 -15.60
CA PRO A 170 -24.93 -0.31 -15.89
C PRO A 170 -25.28 0.80 -14.88
N PHE A 171 -24.27 1.46 -14.36
CA PHE A 171 -24.43 2.63 -13.48
C PHE A 171 -23.53 3.76 -14.00
N PRO A 172 -24.09 4.89 -14.45
CA PRO A 172 -23.31 5.96 -15.07
C PRO A 172 -22.49 6.73 -14.03
N LEU A 173 -21.30 7.17 -14.45
CA LEU A 173 -20.51 8.13 -13.67
C LEU A 173 -21.11 9.52 -13.89
N GLN A 174 -21.47 10.21 -12.81
CA GLN A 174 -21.82 11.62 -12.92
C GLN A 174 -20.58 12.46 -13.21
N PRO A 175 -20.68 13.50 -14.07
CA PRO A 175 -19.58 14.42 -14.28
C PRO A 175 -19.13 15.04 -12.95
N ALA A 176 -17.86 14.84 -12.60
CA ALA A 176 -17.22 15.51 -11.49
C ALA A 176 -16.26 16.59 -12.02
N GLU A 177 -16.05 17.63 -11.23
CA GLU A 177 -15.00 18.61 -11.53
C GLU A 177 -13.64 17.90 -11.54
N ARG A 178 -12.84 18.18 -12.57
CA ARG A 178 -11.46 17.71 -12.59
C ARG A 178 -10.67 18.52 -11.56
N PRO A 179 -9.99 17.89 -10.61
CA PRO A 179 -9.15 18.63 -9.68
C PRO A 179 -8.11 19.43 -10.46
N ALA A 180 -7.89 20.67 -10.03
CA ALA A 180 -6.82 21.50 -10.59
C ALA A 180 -5.48 20.80 -10.36
N ARG A 181 -4.57 20.88 -11.33
CA ARG A 181 -3.20 20.37 -11.15
C ARG A 181 -2.55 21.16 -10.01
N PRO A 182 -2.16 20.52 -8.90
CA PRO A 182 -1.49 21.23 -7.81
C PRO A 182 -0.14 21.76 -8.30
N ALA A 183 0.29 22.88 -7.73
CA ALA A 183 1.63 23.41 -7.99
C ALA A 183 2.67 22.39 -7.52
N GLN A 184 3.57 21.97 -8.39
CA GLN A 184 4.62 21.03 -8.04
C GLN A 184 5.80 21.79 -7.39
N PRO A 185 6.30 21.37 -6.23
CA PRO A 185 7.47 22.00 -5.65
C PRO A 185 8.70 21.70 -6.51
N ALA A 186 9.72 22.54 -6.43
CA ALA A 186 11.04 22.15 -6.91
C ALA A 186 11.68 21.17 -5.91
N PRO A 187 12.44 20.16 -6.37
CA PRO A 187 13.26 19.35 -5.46
C PRO A 187 14.31 20.25 -4.78
N VAL A 188 14.53 20.01 -3.49
CA VAL A 188 15.52 20.74 -2.69
C VAL A 188 16.71 19.82 -2.41
N SER A 189 17.88 20.24 -2.89
CA SER A 189 19.13 19.53 -2.67
C SER A 189 19.83 20.04 -1.40
N LEU A 190 20.15 19.11 -0.50
CA LEU A 190 20.93 19.32 0.72
C LEU A 190 22.27 18.57 0.67
N MET A 191 22.72 18.22 -0.54
CA MET A 191 24.00 17.54 -0.78
C MET A 191 25.18 18.36 -0.26
N ARG A 192 26.15 17.68 0.35
CA ARG A 192 27.44 18.26 0.81
C ARG A 192 28.64 17.66 0.09
N ASP A 193 28.40 16.83 -0.93
CA ASP A 193 29.41 16.09 -1.69
C ASP A 193 30.29 15.21 -0.78
N VAL A 194 29.64 14.53 0.17
CA VAL A 194 30.31 13.63 1.13
C VAL A 194 30.97 12.48 0.36
N ALA A 195 32.22 12.16 0.72
CA ALA A 195 32.94 11.07 0.09
C ALA A 195 32.18 9.72 0.30
N PRO A 196 32.17 8.79 -0.67
CA PRO A 196 31.41 7.54 -0.55
C PRO A 196 31.72 6.71 0.71
N ALA A 197 32.96 6.80 1.21
CA ALA A 197 33.38 6.13 2.44
C ALA A 197 32.83 6.79 3.72
N GLU A 198 32.43 8.05 3.65
CA GLU A 198 31.94 8.89 4.76
C GLU A 198 30.42 9.04 4.75
N LEU A 199 29.73 8.56 3.70
CA LEU A 199 28.27 8.51 3.66
C LEU A 199 27.71 7.80 4.89
N PRO A 200 26.57 8.27 5.44
CA PRO A 200 25.93 7.61 6.56
C PRO A 200 25.53 6.19 6.18
N THR A 201 25.56 5.28 7.16
CA THR A 201 25.04 3.94 6.96
C THR A 201 23.51 3.94 7.05
N ARG A 202 22.87 2.91 6.51
CA ARG A 202 21.44 2.63 6.76
C ARG A 202 21.13 2.63 8.26
N ARG A 203 21.98 2.01 9.08
CA ARG A 203 21.84 1.98 10.54
C ARG A 203 21.84 3.38 11.16
N ASP A 204 22.70 4.29 10.70
CA ASP A 204 22.75 5.67 11.19
C ASP A 204 21.44 6.41 10.88
N ALA A 205 20.95 6.26 9.65
CA ALA A 205 19.67 6.84 9.23
C ALA A 205 18.49 6.30 10.07
N LEU A 206 18.44 4.98 10.28
CA LEU A 206 17.40 4.34 11.08
C LEU A 206 17.46 4.79 12.56
N ALA A 207 18.65 4.92 13.15
CA ALA A 207 18.81 5.44 14.50
C ALA A 207 18.29 6.88 14.64
N ARG A 208 18.48 7.72 13.61
CA ARG A 208 17.91 9.08 13.58
C ARG A 208 16.40 9.07 13.43
N ILE A 209 15.84 8.19 12.59
CA ILE A 209 14.39 8.04 12.47
C ILE A 209 13.76 7.62 13.81
N ILE A 210 14.37 6.66 14.50
CA ILE A 210 13.93 6.21 15.84
C ILE A 210 13.86 7.39 16.84
N ALA A 211 14.78 8.37 16.74
CA ALA A 211 14.76 9.57 17.56
C ALA A 211 13.66 10.58 17.16
N GLN A 212 13.30 10.62 15.87
CA GLN A 212 12.24 11.50 15.32
C GLN A 212 10.83 10.90 15.39
N THR A 213 10.70 9.65 15.85
CA THR A 213 9.45 8.87 15.85
C THR A 213 9.08 8.42 17.27
N PRO A 214 8.55 9.34 18.10
CA PRO A 214 8.06 8.99 19.42
C PRO A 214 6.96 7.92 19.30
N LEU A 215 6.91 7.00 20.28
CA LEU A 215 5.91 5.93 20.31
C LEU A 215 4.49 6.51 20.21
N GLU A 216 4.29 7.64 20.88
CA GLU A 216 3.06 8.40 20.85
C GLU A 216 2.93 9.15 19.52
N GLY A 217 2.04 8.64 18.65
CA GLY A 217 1.58 9.41 17.50
C GLY A 217 2.38 9.23 16.23
N THR A 218 3.29 8.26 16.21
CA THR A 218 3.95 7.84 14.97
C THR A 218 3.78 6.35 14.73
N VAL A 219 3.76 5.96 13.45
CA VAL A 219 3.88 4.58 12.97
C VAL A 219 5.02 4.54 11.98
N VAL A 220 5.89 3.53 12.08
CA VAL A 220 7.05 3.37 11.19
C VAL A 220 6.97 2.03 10.48
N LEU A 221 6.94 2.07 9.15
CA LEU A 221 6.83 0.91 8.28
C LEU A 221 8.13 0.79 7.49
N ALA A 222 8.84 -0.32 7.68
CA ALA A 222 10.11 -0.56 6.99
C ALA A 222 9.97 -1.58 5.86
N SER A 223 10.54 -1.24 4.71
CA SER A 223 10.58 -2.08 3.51
C SER A 223 11.33 -3.40 3.76
N THR A 224 11.09 -4.35 2.86
CA THR A 224 11.72 -5.67 2.87
C THR A 224 13.24 -5.62 2.68
N GLY A 225 13.91 -6.73 2.98
CA GLY A 225 15.36 -6.83 3.00
C GLY A 225 15.94 -6.44 4.36
N PHE A 226 17.03 -5.67 4.36
CA PHE A 226 17.78 -5.36 5.57
C PHE A 226 17.28 -4.12 6.31
N CYS A 227 16.45 -3.28 5.69
CA CYS A 227 15.84 -2.10 6.33
C CYS A 227 15.02 -2.50 7.57
N GLY A 228 14.01 -3.35 7.41
CA GLY A 228 13.21 -3.84 8.55
C GLY A 228 14.01 -4.63 9.58
N ARG A 229 15.06 -5.36 9.17
CA ARG A 229 15.91 -6.13 10.09
C ARG A 229 16.81 -5.25 10.94
N GLU A 230 17.40 -4.21 10.36
CA GLU A 230 18.21 -3.25 11.10
C GLU A 230 17.36 -2.38 12.02
N LEU A 231 16.15 -1.99 11.60
CA LEU A 231 15.21 -1.27 12.45
C LEU A 231 14.86 -2.11 13.69
N TYR A 232 14.48 -3.38 13.48
CA TYR A 232 14.24 -4.33 14.57
C TYR A 232 15.46 -4.54 15.49
N ALA A 233 16.66 -4.63 14.91
CA ALA A 233 17.90 -4.84 15.67
C ALA A 233 18.35 -3.60 16.46
N LEU A 234 17.96 -2.41 16.01
CA LEU A 234 18.21 -1.15 16.70
C LEU A 234 17.29 -1.00 17.91
N ASP A 235 15.99 -1.10 17.69
CA ASP A 235 14.99 -0.95 18.74
C ASP A 235 13.62 -1.50 18.29
N ASP A 236 13.24 -2.68 18.76
CA ASP A 236 11.96 -3.29 18.41
C ASP A 236 10.79 -2.65 19.18
N ARG A 237 10.00 -1.82 18.49
CA ARG A 237 8.94 -1.00 19.11
C ARG A 237 7.53 -1.38 18.68
N ALA A 238 6.56 -1.08 19.55
CA ALA A 238 5.14 -1.37 19.29
C ALA A 238 4.55 -0.60 18.10
N ASN A 239 5.13 0.55 17.74
CA ASN A 239 4.72 1.37 16.60
C ASN A 239 5.43 1.03 15.27
N GLN A 240 6.18 -0.07 15.23
CA GLN A 240 6.95 -0.48 14.06
C GLN A 240 6.42 -1.76 13.42
N LEU A 241 6.40 -1.79 12.09
CA LEU A 241 6.17 -2.98 11.28
C LEU A 241 7.32 -3.19 10.29
N TYR A 242 7.82 -4.42 10.24
CA TYR A 242 8.92 -4.83 9.38
C TYR A 242 8.36 -5.68 8.25
N MET A 243 8.19 -5.11 7.05
CA MET A 243 7.64 -5.82 5.91
C MET A 243 8.64 -6.89 5.46
N VAL A 244 8.28 -8.18 5.53
CA VAL A 244 9.22 -9.28 5.23
C VAL A 244 9.23 -9.69 3.77
N GLY A 245 8.20 -9.34 2.99
CA GLY A 245 8.06 -9.66 1.57
C GLY A 245 7.54 -8.47 0.77
N SER A 246 6.96 -8.70 -0.42
CA SER A 246 6.24 -7.67 -1.18
C SER A 246 7.05 -6.40 -1.46
N MET A 247 8.28 -6.56 -1.96
CA MET A 247 9.16 -5.44 -2.29
C MET A 247 8.44 -4.36 -3.12
N GLY A 248 8.61 -3.10 -2.72
CA GLY A 248 7.96 -1.93 -3.32
C GLY A 248 6.57 -1.60 -2.76
N CYS A 249 5.99 -2.40 -1.86
CA CYS A 249 4.63 -2.17 -1.35
C CYS A 249 4.57 -1.34 -0.06
N VAL A 250 5.71 -1.00 0.57
CA VAL A 250 5.69 -0.33 1.90
C VAL A 250 5.06 1.06 1.84
N THR A 251 5.28 1.79 0.74
CA THR A 251 4.79 3.17 0.55
C THR A 251 3.27 3.20 0.32
N THR A 252 2.74 2.24 -0.42
CA THR A 252 1.31 2.10 -0.68
C THR A 252 0.56 1.49 0.51
N LEU A 253 1.20 0.62 1.29
CA LEU A 253 0.73 0.22 2.63
C LEU A 253 0.65 1.44 3.55
N ALA A 254 1.68 2.27 3.58
CA ALA A 254 1.72 3.49 4.39
C ALA A 254 0.62 4.48 4.00
N LEU A 255 0.33 4.61 2.71
CA LEU A 255 -0.76 5.47 2.21
C LEU A 255 -2.12 5.07 2.79
N GLY A 256 -2.48 3.77 2.73
CA GLY A 256 -3.74 3.29 3.29
C GLY A 256 -3.85 3.53 4.81
N LEU A 257 -2.74 3.34 5.54
CA LEU A 257 -2.70 3.58 6.97
C LEU A 257 -2.80 5.08 7.30
N ALA A 258 -2.09 5.94 6.57
CA ALA A 258 -2.10 7.38 6.80
C ALA A 258 -3.49 8.01 6.59
N LEU A 259 -4.24 7.51 5.59
CA LEU A 259 -5.59 7.96 5.30
C LEU A 259 -6.62 7.50 6.34
N SER A 260 -6.47 6.29 6.87
CA SER A 260 -7.35 5.77 7.93
C SER A 260 -7.02 6.35 9.31
N ARG A 261 -5.79 6.83 9.53
CA ARG A 261 -5.32 7.39 10.81
C ARG A 261 -4.73 8.79 10.65
N PRO A 262 -5.55 9.81 10.35
CA PRO A 262 -5.09 11.20 10.22
C PRO A 262 -4.50 11.76 11.53
N ASP A 263 -4.77 11.13 12.68
CA ASP A 263 -4.22 11.49 13.99
C ASP A 263 -2.80 10.95 14.25
N LEU A 264 -2.26 10.14 13.34
CA LEU A 264 -0.93 9.54 13.41
C LEU A 264 -0.03 10.07 12.30
N ARG A 265 1.25 10.28 12.58
CA ARG A 265 2.28 10.44 11.54
C ARG A 265 2.76 9.07 11.08
N VAL A 266 2.63 8.78 9.78
CA VAL A 266 3.01 7.49 9.20
C VAL A 266 4.29 7.66 8.40
N VAL A 267 5.33 6.91 8.76
CA VAL A 267 6.65 6.98 8.16
C VAL A 267 6.92 5.70 7.38
N ALA A 268 7.05 5.81 6.06
CA ALA A 268 7.49 4.74 5.18
C ALA A 268 9.01 4.84 4.96
N LEU A 269 9.74 3.80 5.35
CA LEU A 269 11.17 3.66 5.12
C LEU A 269 11.39 2.70 3.96
N ASP A 270 11.76 3.25 2.81
CA ASP A 270 11.94 2.49 1.57
C ASP A 270 13.41 2.39 1.14
N GLY A 271 13.68 1.49 0.20
CA GLY A 271 14.98 1.35 -0.45
C GLY A 271 14.90 1.65 -1.94
N ASP A 272 16.00 2.12 -2.51
CA ASP A 272 16.12 2.43 -3.94
C ASP A 272 15.61 1.31 -4.87
N GLY A 273 16.01 0.05 -4.62
CA GLY A 273 15.56 -1.10 -5.40
C GLY A 273 14.05 -1.34 -5.34
N ALA A 274 13.43 -1.09 -4.19
CA ALA A 274 11.99 -1.22 -3.99
C ALA A 274 11.22 -0.07 -4.65
N ALA A 275 11.72 1.16 -4.52
CA ALA A 275 11.17 2.33 -5.17
C ALA A 275 11.24 2.23 -6.70
N LEU A 276 12.35 1.71 -7.26
CA LEU A 276 12.52 1.46 -8.69
C LEU A 276 11.52 0.42 -9.21
N MET A 277 11.27 -0.65 -8.45
CA MET A 277 10.33 -1.72 -8.82
C MET A 277 8.89 -1.21 -8.95
N ARG A 278 8.51 -0.21 -8.14
CA ARG A 278 7.14 0.34 -8.08
C ARG A 278 7.12 1.86 -8.20
N MET A 279 7.85 2.41 -9.17
CA MET A 279 7.96 3.86 -9.36
C MET A 279 6.60 4.56 -9.60
N GLY A 280 5.62 3.85 -10.17
CA GLY A 280 4.24 4.36 -10.31
C GLY A 280 3.57 4.74 -8.99
N ALA A 281 4.00 4.13 -7.86
CA ALA A 281 3.48 4.45 -6.54
C ALA A 281 3.68 5.93 -6.17
N PHE A 282 4.74 6.59 -6.67
CA PHE A 282 4.95 8.03 -6.42
C PHE A 282 3.77 8.87 -6.92
N ALA A 283 3.20 8.55 -8.09
CA ALA A 283 2.02 9.25 -8.61
C ALA A 283 0.79 9.03 -7.74
N THR A 284 0.59 7.80 -7.25
CA THR A 284 -0.50 7.48 -6.31
C THR A 284 -0.34 8.22 -4.98
N LEU A 285 0.86 8.22 -4.40
CA LEU A 285 1.14 8.94 -3.17
C LEU A 285 1.00 10.45 -3.36
N GLY A 286 1.48 11.04 -4.44
CA GLY A 286 1.30 12.48 -4.68
C GLY A 286 -0.15 12.88 -4.94
N ALA A 287 -0.98 11.98 -5.47
CA ALA A 287 -2.40 12.23 -5.72
C ALA A 287 -3.28 12.10 -4.46
N TYR A 288 -3.00 11.11 -3.60
CA TYR A 288 -3.88 10.76 -2.46
C TYR A 288 -3.21 10.93 -1.10
N GLY A 289 -1.90 11.18 -1.05
CA GLY A 289 -1.11 11.23 0.16
C GLY A 289 -1.51 12.40 1.06
N PRO A 290 -1.85 12.14 2.32
CA PRO A 290 -2.10 13.21 3.29
C PRO A 290 -0.78 13.76 3.87
N SER A 291 -0.85 14.91 4.54
CA SER A 291 0.33 15.60 5.12
C SER A 291 0.96 14.87 6.31
N ASN A 292 0.26 13.90 6.89
CA ASN A 292 0.79 13.00 7.92
C ASN A 292 1.60 11.81 7.34
N LEU A 293 1.69 11.65 6.01
CA LEU A 293 2.52 10.63 5.36
C LEU A 293 3.93 11.16 5.04
N VAL A 294 4.94 10.47 5.58
CA VAL A 294 6.37 10.74 5.38
C VAL A 294 7.02 9.55 4.68
N HIS A 295 7.73 9.80 3.59
CA HIS A 295 8.43 8.81 2.79
C HIS A 295 9.93 9.12 2.80
N LEU A 296 10.72 8.28 3.47
CA LEU A 296 12.18 8.34 3.43
C LEU A 296 12.71 7.18 2.59
N LEU A 297 13.41 7.51 1.52
CA LEU A 297 14.13 6.56 0.68
C LEU A 297 15.60 6.52 1.09
N LEU A 298 16.11 5.34 1.40
CA LEU A 298 17.53 5.10 1.63
C LEU A 298 18.15 4.54 0.36
N ASP A 299 19.03 5.33 -0.27
CA ASP A 299 19.67 4.98 -1.54
C ASP A 299 21.14 4.64 -1.32
N ASN A 300 21.46 3.35 -1.38
CA ASN A 300 22.82 2.84 -1.36
C ASN A 300 23.27 2.33 -2.74
N ALA A 301 22.47 2.56 -3.79
CA ALA A 301 22.68 2.03 -5.13
C ALA A 301 22.90 0.51 -5.20
N SER A 302 22.34 -0.25 -4.25
CA SER A 302 22.65 -1.68 -4.11
C SER A 302 21.52 -2.52 -3.49
N HIS A 303 21.31 -3.71 -4.07
CA HIS A 303 20.54 -4.78 -3.44
C HIS A 303 21.35 -5.47 -2.31
N ASP A 304 21.62 -4.73 -1.23
CA ASP A 304 22.42 -5.18 -0.07
C ASP A 304 21.92 -6.49 0.53
N SER A 305 20.61 -6.71 0.54
CA SER A 305 20.00 -7.86 1.21
C SER A 305 20.22 -9.21 0.54
N THR A 306 20.69 -9.20 -0.71
CA THR A 306 20.92 -10.41 -1.51
C THR A 306 22.41 -10.65 -1.71
N GLY A 307 23.06 -9.83 -2.53
CA GLY A 307 24.47 -9.99 -2.87
C GLY A 307 25.14 -8.69 -3.29
N ALA A 308 24.58 -7.55 -2.86
CA ALA A 308 25.08 -6.21 -3.14
C ALA A 308 25.21 -5.88 -4.64
N GLN A 309 24.35 -6.47 -5.48
CA GLN A 309 24.28 -6.12 -6.90
C GLN A 309 23.86 -4.67 -7.05
N ALA A 310 24.54 -3.94 -7.94
CA ALA A 310 24.21 -2.55 -8.21
C ALA A 310 22.76 -2.41 -8.72
N THR A 311 22.07 -1.38 -8.24
CA THR A 311 20.80 -0.94 -8.81
C THR A 311 21.05 0.10 -9.91
N VAL A 312 19.96 0.53 -10.57
CA VAL A 312 20.02 1.64 -11.54
C VAL A 312 19.75 3.00 -10.90
N SER A 313 19.73 3.08 -9.56
CA SER A 313 19.45 4.31 -8.82
C SER A 313 20.38 5.49 -9.13
N PRO A 314 21.68 5.31 -9.47
CA PRO A 314 22.58 6.45 -9.71
C PRO A 314 22.18 7.36 -10.89
N THR A 315 21.30 6.87 -11.78
CA THR A 315 20.80 7.65 -12.93
C THR A 315 19.43 8.28 -12.69
N VAL A 316 18.86 8.12 -11.49
CA VAL A 316 17.47 8.46 -11.17
C VAL A 316 17.43 9.58 -10.14
N SER A 317 16.77 10.68 -10.46
CA SER A 317 16.45 11.72 -9.47
C SER A 317 15.14 11.38 -8.75
N PHE A 318 15.22 10.72 -7.60
CA PHE A 318 14.02 10.39 -6.82
C PHE A 318 13.31 11.62 -6.26
N ALA A 319 14.06 12.63 -5.81
CA ALA A 319 13.48 13.90 -5.38
C ALA A 319 12.77 14.60 -6.55
N GLY A 320 13.36 14.59 -7.75
CA GLY A 320 12.73 15.08 -8.97
C GLY A 320 11.44 14.31 -9.32
N ILE A 321 11.45 12.99 -9.20
CA ILE A 321 10.25 12.15 -9.40
C ILE A 321 9.17 12.48 -8.38
N ALA A 322 9.51 12.59 -7.09
CA ALA A 322 8.54 12.93 -6.05
C ALA A 322 7.92 14.31 -6.29
N ALA A 323 8.75 15.32 -6.60
CA ALA A 323 8.31 16.66 -6.98
C ALA A 323 7.35 16.63 -8.18
N ALA A 324 7.75 15.94 -9.26
CA ALA A 324 6.95 15.79 -10.48
C ALA A 324 5.67 14.96 -10.27
N SER A 325 5.61 14.16 -9.20
CA SER A 325 4.46 13.34 -8.84
C SER A 325 3.47 14.04 -7.92
N GLY A 326 3.77 15.25 -7.43
CA GLY A 326 2.86 16.05 -6.61
C GLY A 326 3.05 15.95 -5.10
N TYR A 327 4.19 15.42 -4.63
CA TYR A 327 4.53 15.52 -3.20
C TYR A 327 4.61 16.99 -2.77
N ALA A 328 4.24 17.29 -1.52
CA ALA A 328 4.29 18.65 -0.98
C ALA A 328 5.74 19.09 -0.68
N LEU A 329 6.62 18.12 -0.43
CA LEU A 329 8.04 18.31 -0.17
C LEU A 329 8.84 17.19 -0.82
N ALA A 330 9.91 17.54 -1.52
CA ALA A 330 10.86 16.59 -2.08
C ALA A 330 12.28 17.04 -1.78
N LEU A 331 12.99 16.27 -0.96
CA LEU A 331 14.37 16.53 -0.54
C LEU A 331 15.31 15.45 -1.09
N GLU A 332 16.57 15.82 -1.29
CA GLU A 332 17.68 14.88 -1.45
C GLU A 332 18.89 15.35 -0.62
N GLY A 333 19.70 14.41 -0.14
CA GLY A 333 20.91 14.73 0.62
C GLY A 333 21.79 13.50 0.86
N ASP A 334 23.01 13.75 1.31
CA ASP A 334 24.05 12.76 1.60
C ASP A 334 24.53 12.80 3.07
N THR A 335 23.80 13.56 3.90
CA THR A 335 24.00 13.65 5.35
C THR A 335 22.68 13.45 6.09
N LEU A 336 22.78 13.10 7.37
CA LEU A 336 21.61 12.84 8.21
C LEU A 336 20.68 14.06 8.32
N ASP A 337 21.18 15.28 8.12
CA ASP A 337 20.44 16.54 8.18
C ASP A 337 19.19 16.59 7.26
N VAL A 338 19.16 15.75 6.21
CA VAL A 338 17.98 15.60 5.35
C VAL A 338 16.77 15.02 6.12
N ILE A 339 17.03 14.20 7.14
CA ILE A 339 16.00 13.62 8.01
C ILE A 339 15.40 14.71 8.90
N GLU A 340 16.21 15.58 9.50
CA GLU A 340 15.71 16.73 10.26
C GLU A 340 14.86 17.63 9.37
N ALA A 341 15.36 17.98 8.18
CA ALA A 341 14.62 18.80 7.23
C ALA A 341 13.28 18.18 6.82
N LEU A 342 13.20 16.85 6.70
CA LEU A 342 11.97 16.12 6.37
C LEU A 342 10.90 16.25 7.48
N PHE A 343 11.31 16.18 8.75
CA PHE A 343 10.41 16.22 9.91
C PHE A 343 10.08 17.65 10.36
N ASP A 344 11.04 18.57 10.30
CA ASP A 344 10.91 19.95 10.79
C ASP A 344 10.24 20.89 9.78
N ALA A 345 10.08 20.47 8.52
CA ALA A 345 9.38 21.27 7.53
C ALA A 345 7.98 21.66 8.06
N PRO A 346 7.58 22.95 8.03
CA PRO A 346 6.28 23.37 8.51
C PRO A 346 5.18 22.67 7.71
N ALA A 347 4.12 22.21 8.38
CA ALA A 347 2.96 21.55 7.76
C ALA A 347 2.35 22.38 6.61
N ALA A 348 2.45 23.71 6.71
CA ALA A 348 1.81 24.66 5.81
C ALA A 348 2.69 25.14 4.63
N ARG A 349 3.45 24.27 3.95
CA ARG A 349 4.08 24.66 2.67
C ARG A 349 3.13 24.34 1.52
N LEU A 350 2.70 25.38 0.80
CA LEU A 350 2.06 25.44 -0.54
C LEU A 350 0.91 24.46 -0.89
N ASN A 351 0.93 23.19 -0.47
CA ASN A 351 -0.12 22.17 -0.59
C ASN A 351 -0.12 21.24 0.64
N ASP A 352 -1.29 20.86 1.15
CA ASP A 352 -1.42 19.69 2.04
C ASP A 352 -1.10 18.42 1.23
N GLY A 353 -0.03 17.70 1.56
CA GLY A 353 0.38 16.50 0.82
C GLY A 353 1.56 15.77 1.44
N PRO A 354 1.95 14.59 0.92
CA PRO A 354 2.98 13.76 1.54
C PRO A 354 4.36 14.40 1.38
N ARG A 355 5.29 13.98 2.23
CA ARG A 355 6.68 14.48 2.23
C ARG A 355 7.64 13.39 1.84
N PHE A 356 8.64 13.75 1.06
CA PHE A 356 9.66 12.85 0.56
C PHE A 356 11.08 13.34 0.87
N ALA A 357 11.96 12.43 1.24
CA ALA A 357 13.41 12.62 1.17
C ALA A 357 14.11 11.39 0.60
N CYS A 358 15.14 11.63 -0.22
CA CYS A 358 16.14 10.63 -0.57
C CYS A 358 17.42 10.89 0.22
N LEU A 359 17.91 9.90 0.96
CA LEU A 359 19.22 9.95 1.63
C LEU A 359 20.17 8.97 0.96
N SER A 360 21.26 9.51 0.39
CA SER A 360 22.40 8.71 -0.04
C SER A 360 23.06 8.05 1.17
N THR A 361 23.23 6.73 1.11
CA THR A 361 23.84 5.94 2.17
C THR A 361 24.95 5.05 1.61
N ARG A 362 25.91 4.66 2.43
CA ARG A 362 26.91 3.68 2.02
C ARG A 362 26.32 2.27 2.02
N PRO A 363 26.64 1.41 1.02
CA PRO A 363 26.32 -0.02 1.07
C PRO A 363 26.89 -0.71 2.30
N GLY A 364 26.28 -1.82 2.67
CA GLY A 364 26.78 -2.71 3.72
C GLY A 364 25.80 -2.93 4.85
N THR A 365 26.13 -3.90 5.70
CA THR A 365 25.29 -4.37 6.80
C THR A 365 26.17 -4.83 7.95
N PRO A 366 25.77 -4.61 9.21
CA PRO A 366 26.51 -5.16 10.35
C PRO A 366 26.61 -6.69 10.31
N ASP A 367 27.77 -7.22 10.69
CA ASP A 367 27.96 -8.66 10.88
C ASP A 367 26.97 -9.22 11.90
N GLY A 368 26.41 -10.39 11.61
CA GLY A 368 25.49 -11.07 12.52
C GLY A 368 24.14 -10.37 12.71
N LEU A 369 23.70 -9.51 11.77
CA LEU A 369 22.38 -8.87 11.82
C LEU A 369 21.28 -9.90 12.12
N PRO A 370 20.51 -9.78 13.22
CA PRO A 370 19.49 -10.77 13.55
C PRO A 370 18.33 -10.74 12.55
N ARG A 371 17.54 -11.82 12.54
CA ARG A 371 16.19 -11.81 11.98
C ARG A 371 15.19 -11.48 13.09
N PRO A 372 14.11 -10.74 12.81
CA PRO A 372 13.01 -10.57 13.75
C PRO A 372 12.56 -11.92 14.31
N LYS A 373 12.50 -12.03 15.65
CA LYS A 373 12.00 -13.24 16.33
C LYS A 373 10.48 -13.26 16.39
N VAL A 374 9.87 -12.08 16.32
CA VAL A 374 8.42 -11.88 16.25
C VAL A 374 7.92 -12.25 14.85
N THR A 375 6.82 -12.99 14.78
CA THR A 375 6.22 -13.38 13.49
C THR A 375 5.54 -12.18 12.83
N PRO A 376 5.41 -12.15 11.48
CA PRO A 376 4.71 -11.06 10.80
C PRO A 376 3.29 -10.81 11.34
N GLU A 377 2.54 -11.86 11.63
CA GLU A 377 1.21 -11.79 12.25
C GLU A 377 1.24 -11.15 13.64
N ALA A 378 2.23 -11.50 14.47
CA ALA A 378 2.39 -10.92 15.81
C ALA A 378 2.82 -9.45 15.75
N VAL A 379 3.68 -9.06 14.79
CA VAL A 379 4.05 -7.65 14.54
C VAL A 379 2.82 -6.85 14.13
N LYS A 380 2.02 -7.35 13.18
CA LYS A 380 0.76 -6.73 12.75
C LYS A 380 -0.19 -6.52 13.94
N SER A 381 -0.40 -7.56 14.74
CA SER A 381 -1.34 -7.50 15.86
C SER A 381 -0.86 -6.52 16.93
N ARG A 382 0.43 -6.54 17.26
CA ARG A 382 1.07 -5.55 18.16
C ARG A 382 0.86 -4.11 17.68
N LEU A 383 1.04 -3.87 16.37
CA LEU A 383 0.85 -2.54 15.79
C LEU A 383 -0.62 -2.10 15.87
N MET A 384 -1.56 -2.98 15.52
CA MET A 384 -2.99 -2.68 15.63
C MET A 384 -3.41 -2.37 17.08
N ASP A 385 -2.89 -3.12 18.06
CA ASP A 385 -3.15 -2.87 19.48
C ASP A 385 -2.57 -1.52 19.95
N HIS A 386 -1.39 -1.15 19.46
CA HIS A 386 -0.78 0.17 19.70
C HIS A 386 -1.65 1.30 19.15
N ILE A 387 -2.10 1.15 17.91
CA ILE A 387 -2.97 2.08 17.18
C ILE A 387 -4.33 2.23 17.89
N ALA A 388 -4.94 1.14 18.37
CA ALA A 388 -6.24 1.12 19.04
C ALA A 388 -6.23 1.76 20.45
N ARG A 389 -5.22 1.44 21.29
CA ARG A 389 -5.12 2.01 22.66
C ARG A 389 -5.08 3.54 22.66
N ARG A 390 -4.50 4.14 21.62
CA ARG A 390 -4.47 5.60 21.46
C ARG A 390 -5.86 6.18 21.14
N ALA A 391 -6.64 5.51 20.29
CA ALA A 391 -7.98 6.00 19.94
C ALA A 391 -8.86 6.13 21.19
N GLN A 392 -8.68 5.22 22.17
CA GLN A 392 -9.38 5.26 23.45
C GLN A 392 -8.85 6.31 24.43
N ALA A 393 -7.57 6.67 24.36
CA ALA A 393 -6.97 7.68 25.23
C ALA A 393 -7.25 9.13 24.76
N SER A 394 -7.62 9.30 23.49
CA SER A 394 -7.93 10.60 22.88
C SER A 394 -9.44 10.91 22.80
N ALA A 395 -10.29 9.95 23.13
CA ALA A 395 -11.75 10.08 23.21
C ALA A 395 -12.17 10.32 24.67
#